data_AF-G2FCL0-F1
#
_entry.id   AF-G2FCL0-F1
#
_cell.length_a   1.000
_cell.length_b   1.000
_cell.length_c   1.000
_cell.angle_alpha   90.00
_cell.angle_beta   90.00
_cell.angle_gamma   90.00
#
_symmetry.space_group_name_H-M   'P 1'
#
loop_
_entity.id
_entity.type
_entity.pdbx_description
1 polymer ?
#
loop_
_entity_poly.entity_id
_entity_poly.type
_entity_poly.pdbx_seq_one_letter_code
_entity_poly.pdbx_strand_id
1 'polypeptide(L)'
;MNKDESGFSPQAFAKTLSEDLKANRIALPTLPDVALEALVVINDIESSVNDLVKIISRDTALTARLIRYANSPLYRGVNPVSSIKQAITRIGFQKVKSAVYAVSMHEVFHSPNKAIELRMERLWMHSVKIGSTAATLAKTYTDLDPNTALVAGLVQNVGQIPIITKAADYPELVENSKLLDKLLSKLHGKLGQNLLRLWRFDPAIVAVTRAQQELYSERDDEPVDLVDLVQAANILTQEESDQPQTAIDRDRVPAFARLGLPADAVSQSAAMLESSAAVATALF
;
A
#
# COMPACT_ATOMS: atom_id res chain seq x y z
N MET A 1 -29.00 -18.01 1.62
CA MET A 1 -29.88 -17.45 0.58
C MET A 1 -30.11 -15.99 0.94
N ASN A 2 -29.35 -15.06 0.35
CA ASN A 2 -29.58 -13.62 0.42
C ASN A 2 -29.41 -13.12 -1.02
N LYS A 3 -30.49 -13.12 -1.79
CA LYS A 3 -30.57 -12.35 -3.03
C LYS A 3 -30.99 -10.94 -2.59
N ASP A 4 -30.17 -9.94 -2.85
CA ASP A 4 -30.66 -8.56 -2.90
C ASP A 4 -31.65 -8.46 -4.06
N GLU A 5 -32.52 -7.44 -4.04
CA GLU A 5 -33.62 -7.23 -5.00
C GLU A 5 -33.17 -7.16 -6.49
N SER A 6 -31.86 -7.07 -6.74
CA SER A 6 -31.23 -7.15 -8.07
C SER A 6 -30.88 -8.57 -8.57
N GLY A 7 -31.08 -9.61 -7.76
CA GLY A 7 -30.69 -10.97 -8.11
C GLY A 7 -29.18 -11.26 -8.04
N PHE A 8 -28.36 -10.26 -7.66
CA PHE A 8 -26.93 -10.44 -7.41
C PHE A 8 -26.69 -11.34 -6.18
N SER A 9 -25.73 -12.27 -6.29
CA SER A 9 -25.32 -13.15 -5.20
C SER A 9 -23.85 -12.96 -4.87
N PRO A 10 -23.52 -12.44 -3.66
CA PRO A 10 -22.13 -12.33 -3.18
C PRO A 10 -21.37 -13.66 -3.19
N GLN A 11 -22.05 -14.77 -2.86
CA GLN A 11 -21.42 -16.09 -2.86
C GLN A 11 -21.12 -16.57 -4.27
N ALA A 12 -22.03 -16.34 -5.23
CA ALA A 12 -21.79 -16.68 -6.63
C ALA A 12 -20.62 -15.87 -7.20
N PHE A 13 -20.58 -14.56 -6.91
CA PHE A 13 -19.48 -13.69 -7.30
C PHE A 13 -18.13 -14.17 -6.72
N ALA A 14 -18.07 -14.48 -5.42
CA ALA A 14 -16.84 -14.95 -4.80
C ALA A 14 -16.36 -16.29 -5.40
N LYS A 15 -17.30 -17.17 -5.76
CA LYS A 15 -17.01 -18.44 -6.43
C LYS A 15 -16.42 -18.21 -7.82
N THR A 16 -17.07 -17.39 -8.66
CA THR A 16 -16.59 -17.11 -10.02
C THR A 16 -15.26 -16.36 -10.01
N LEU A 17 -15.06 -15.43 -9.08
CA LEU A 17 -13.76 -14.78 -8.85
C LEU A 17 -12.67 -15.81 -8.54
N SER A 18 -12.93 -16.77 -7.65
CA SER A 18 -11.94 -17.81 -7.33
C SER A 18 -11.65 -18.73 -8.51
N GLU A 19 -12.66 -19.11 -9.29
CA GLU A 19 -12.51 -19.91 -10.51
C GLU A 19 -11.69 -19.17 -11.57
N ASP A 20 -11.98 -17.89 -11.79
CA ASP A 20 -11.28 -17.06 -12.77
C ASP A 20 -9.82 -16.82 -12.38
N LEU A 21 -9.54 -16.61 -11.09
CA LEU A 21 -8.17 -16.51 -10.59
C LEU A 21 -7.38 -17.81 -10.80
N LYS A 22 -7.99 -18.98 -10.53
CA LYS A 22 -7.34 -20.28 -10.76
C LYS A 22 -7.12 -20.58 -12.25
N ALA A 23 -8.04 -20.13 -13.09
CA ALA A 23 -7.98 -20.30 -14.53
C ALA A 23 -7.17 -19.20 -15.25
N ASN A 24 -6.53 -18.28 -14.51
CA ASN A 24 -5.83 -17.11 -15.06
C ASN A 24 -6.69 -16.27 -16.04
N ARG A 25 -8.01 -16.21 -15.80
CA ARG A 25 -8.96 -15.40 -16.58
C ARG A 25 -9.05 -13.96 -16.09
N ILE A 26 -8.53 -13.69 -14.88
CA ILE A 26 -8.31 -12.33 -14.38
C ILE A 26 -6.82 -12.09 -14.41
N ALA A 27 -6.40 -11.07 -15.17
CA ALA A 27 -5.03 -10.60 -15.13
C ALA A 27 -4.73 -10.06 -13.74
N LEU A 28 -3.91 -10.81 -12.99
CA LEU A 28 -3.36 -10.29 -11.74
C LEU A 28 -2.35 -9.21 -12.07
N PRO A 29 -2.33 -8.10 -11.31
CA PRO A 29 -1.33 -7.09 -11.53
C PRO A 29 0.06 -7.70 -11.30
N THR A 30 1.01 -7.27 -12.12
CA THR A 30 2.43 -7.61 -11.97
C THR A 30 3.21 -6.33 -11.75
N LEU A 31 4.32 -6.41 -11.04
CA LEU A 31 5.26 -5.30 -11.00
C LEU A 31 5.88 -5.10 -12.38
N PRO A 32 6.23 -3.86 -12.76
CA PRO A 32 6.94 -3.59 -14.01
C PRO A 32 8.25 -4.37 -14.10
N ASP A 33 8.60 -4.84 -15.31
CA ASP A 33 9.80 -5.67 -15.53
C ASP A 33 11.08 -4.98 -15.04
N VAL A 34 11.21 -3.68 -15.27
CA VAL A 34 12.37 -2.88 -14.81
C VAL A 34 12.46 -2.87 -13.28
N ALA A 35 11.32 -2.88 -12.57
CA ALA A 35 11.30 -2.98 -11.11
C ALA A 35 11.74 -4.37 -10.66
N LEU A 36 11.25 -5.43 -11.30
CA LEU A 36 11.65 -6.81 -11.02
C LEU A 36 13.16 -7.02 -11.25
N GLU A 37 13.70 -6.55 -12.38
CA GLU A 37 15.13 -6.58 -12.67
C GLU A 37 15.96 -5.81 -11.62
N ALA A 38 15.50 -4.62 -11.23
CA ALA A 38 16.16 -3.82 -10.20
C ALA A 38 16.21 -4.56 -8.86
N LEU A 39 15.13 -5.24 -8.49
CA LEU A 39 15.05 -6.02 -7.26
C LEU A 39 15.98 -7.24 -7.29
N VAL A 40 16.18 -7.88 -8.44
CA VAL A 40 17.17 -8.96 -8.59
C VAL A 40 18.57 -8.42 -8.29
N VAL A 41 18.95 -7.29 -8.88
CA VAL A 41 20.27 -6.67 -8.67
C VAL A 41 20.48 -6.17 -7.25
N ILE A 42 19.46 -5.61 -6.58
CA ILE A 42 19.62 -5.13 -5.21
C ILE A 42 19.85 -6.28 -4.21
N ASN A 43 19.33 -7.47 -4.48
CA ASN A 43 19.50 -8.63 -3.60
C ASN A 43 20.80 -9.43 -3.88
N ASP A 44 21.54 -9.07 -4.91
CA ASP A 44 22.83 -9.70 -5.25
C ASP A 44 23.96 -8.99 -4.49
N ILE A 45 24.71 -9.75 -3.68
CA ILE A 45 25.80 -9.22 -2.85
C ILE A 45 26.99 -8.70 -3.67
N GLU A 46 27.14 -9.14 -4.92
CA GLU A 46 28.21 -8.71 -5.82
C GLU A 46 27.81 -7.48 -6.66
N SER A 47 26.55 -7.06 -6.60
CA SER A 47 26.01 -6.00 -7.44
C SER A 47 26.37 -4.60 -6.93
N SER A 48 26.70 -3.70 -7.85
CA SER A 48 27.09 -2.32 -7.53
C SER A 48 25.94 -1.32 -7.71
N VAL A 49 26.09 -0.12 -7.12
CA VAL A 49 25.21 1.03 -7.38
C VAL A 49 25.09 1.32 -8.89
N ASN A 50 26.18 1.15 -9.66
CA ASN A 50 26.16 1.44 -11.09
C ASN A 50 25.32 0.42 -11.87
N ASP A 51 25.24 -0.83 -11.41
CA ASP A 51 24.42 -1.86 -12.08
C ASP A 51 22.93 -1.58 -11.87
N LEU A 52 22.57 -1.13 -10.67
CA LEU A 52 21.21 -0.65 -10.41
C LEU A 52 20.86 0.59 -11.25
N VAL A 53 21.79 1.55 -11.38
CA VAL A 53 21.60 2.73 -12.24
C VAL A 53 21.30 2.30 -13.69
N LYS A 54 22.07 1.36 -14.25
CA LYS A 54 21.87 0.87 -15.63
C LYS A 54 20.48 0.27 -15.86
N ILE A 55 19.87 -0.33 -14.83
CA ILE A 55 18.53 -0.92 -14.93
C ILE A 55 17.47 0.17 -14.81
N ILE A 56 17.50 0.95 -13.72
CA ILE A 56 16.45 1.95 -13.45
C ILE A 56 16.43 3.02 -14.56
N SER A 57 17.58 3.41 -15.10
CA SER A 57 17.67 4.39 -16.19
C SER A 57 17.02 3.95 -17.50
N ARG A 58 16.62 2.69 -17.67
CA ARG A 58 15.85 2.23 -18.83
C ARG A 58 14.40 2.71 -18.79
N ASP A 59 13.89 3.03 -17.61
CA ASP A 59 12.55 3.56 -17.40
C ASP A 59 12.65 5.01 -16.87
N THR A 60 12.28 5.95 -17.74
CA THR A 60 12.33 7.39 -17.44
C THR A 60 11.32 7.79 -16.36
N ALA A 61 10.15 7.16 -16.32
CA ALA A 61 9.12 7.43 -15.33
C ALA A 61 9.53 6.91 -13.95
N LEU A 62 10.08 5.70 -13.87
CA LEU A 62 10.63 5.13 -12.64
C LEU A 62 11.80 5.96 -12.13
N THR A 63 12.72 6.35 -13.02
CA THR A 63 13.86 7.22 -12.69
C THR A 63 13.39 8.55 -12.10
N ALA A 64 12.44 9.22 -12.75
CA ALA A 64 11.93 10.50 -12.29
C ALA A 64 11.21 10.39 -10.93
N ARG A 65 10.38 9.35 -10.73
CA ARG A 65 9.74 9.07 -9.44
C ARG A 65 10.76 8.83 -8.33
N LEU A 66 11.81 8.05 -8.58
CA LEU A 66 12.81 7.78 -7.54
C LEU A 66 13.63 9.03 -7.17
N ILE A 67 13.93 9.91 -8.14
CA ILE A 67 14.57 11.20 -7.88
C ILE A 67 13.65 12.10 -7.05
N ARG A 68 12.35 12.19 -7.37
CA ARG A 68 11.38 12.94 -6.56
C ARG A 68 11.27 12.37 -5.14
N TYR A 69 11.19 11.05 -5.02
CA TYR A 69 11.14 10.36 -3.73
C TYR A 69 12.37 10.65 -2.86
N ALA A 70 13.58 10.64 -3.45
CA ALA A 70 14.81 11.01 -2.74
C ALA A 70 14.86 12.50 -2.30
N ASN A 71 14.03 13.35 -2.90
CA ASN A 71 13.85 14.76 -2.52
C ASN A 71 12.66 14.99 -1.56
N SER A 72 11.92 13.94 -1.19
CA SER A 72 10.79 14.04 -0.25
C SER A 72 11.26 14.37 1.18
N PRO A 73 10.39 14.85 2.09
CA PRO A 73 10.75 15.11 3.49
C PRO A 73 11.35 13.91 4.23
N LEU A 74 11.17 12.70 3.71
CA LEU A 74 11.78 11.50 4.25
C LEU A 74 13.32 11.51 4.10
N TYR A 75 13.83 12.02 2.96
CA TYR A 75 15.23 11.96 2.53
C TYR A 75 15.90 13.29 2.17
N ARG A 76 15.12 14.38 2.09
CA ARG A 76 15.64 15.67 1.66
C ARG A 76 16.78 16.12 2.56
N GLY A 77 17.81 16.62 1.91
CA GLY A 77 18.98 17.23 2.55
C GLY A 77 19.04 18.69 2.17
N VAL A 78 20.17 19.34 2.43
CA VAL A 78 20.38 20.77 2.09
C VAL A 78 20.23 21.01 0.59
N ASN A 79 20.82 20.12 -0.23
CA ASN A 79 20.79 20.22 -1.69
C ASN A 79 19.88 19.15 -2.32
N PRO A 80 19.08 19.52 -3.33
CA PRO A 80 18.26 18.57 -4.08
C PRO A 80 19.12 17.62 -4.92
N VAL A 81 18.65 16.39 -5.10
CA VAL A 81 19.27 15.42 -6.01
C VAL A 81 18.65 15.53 -7.40
N SER A 82 19.48 15.41 -8.44
CA SER A 82 19.07 15.57 -9.85
C SER A 82 19.43 14.38 -10.75
N SER A 83 19.99 13.31 -10.18
CA SER A 83 20.31 12.09 -10.91
C SER A 83 19.96 10.85 -10.12
N ILE A 84 19.72 9.74 -10.84
CA ILE A 84 19.41 8.46 -10.24
C ILE A 84 20.52 7.95 -9.31
N LYS A 85 21.78 8.19 -9.67
CA LYS A 85 22.93 7.82 -8.84
C LYS A 85 22.92 8.58 -7.52
N GLN A 86 22.67 9.89 -7.55
CA GLN A 86 22.52 10.69 -6.33
C GLN A 86 21.32 10.25 -5.49
N ALA A 87 20.20 9.89 -6.13
CA ALA A 87 19.02 9.37 -5.44
C ALA A 87 19.32 8.05 -4.71
N ILE A 88 19.96 7.08 -5.40
CA ILE A 88 20.36 5.79 -4.79
C ILE A 88 21.35 6.03 -3.64
N THR A 89 22.34 6.92 -3.81
CA THR A 89 23.29 7.24 -2.73
C THR A 89 22.59 7.89 -1.54
N ARG A 90 21.62 8.79 -1.77
CA ARG A 90 20.89 9.48 -0.70
C ARG A 90 19.98 8.54 0.09
N ILE A 91 19.26 7.67 -0.62
CA ILE A 91 18.37 6.67 -0.01
C ILE A 91 19.20 5.58 0.70
N GLY A 92 20.32 5.20 0.09
CA GLY A 92 21.16 4.08 0.48
C GLY A 92 20.82 2.81 -0.30
N PHE A 93 21.85 2.07 -0.71
CA PHE A 93 21.71 0.91 -1.60
C PHE A 93 20.79 -0.19 -1.03
N GLN A 94 20.84 -0.44 0.28
CA GLN A 94 19.97 -1.45 0.91
C GLN A 94 18.51 -1.00 1.02
N LYS A 95 18.28 0.30 1.20
CA LYS A 95 16.93 0.89 1.35
C LYS A 95 16.24 1.15 0.02
N VAL A 96 17.00 1.24 -1.07
CA VAL A 96 16.47 1.53 -2.41
C VAL A 96 15.51 0.44 -2.90
N LYS A 97 15.62 -0.79 -2.39
CA LYS A 97 14.68 -1.89 -2.67
C LYS A 97 13.23 -1.48 -2.41
N SER A 98 12.97 -1.05 -1.18
CA SER A 98 11.65 -0.61 -0.74
C SER A 98 11.21 0.67 -1.46
N ALA A 99 12.15 1.56 -1.79
CA ALA A 99 11.86 2.75 -2.59
C ALA A 99 11.40 2.39 -4.01
N VAL A 100 12.10 1.47 -4.71
CA VAL A 100 11.71 0.96 -6.03
C VAL A 100 10.33 0.33 -5.98
N TYR A 101 10.05 -0.52 -4.99
CA TYR A 101 8.71 -1.07 -4.79
C TYR A 101 7.65 0.03 -4.65
N ALA A 102 7.89 1.01 -3.78
CA ALA A 102 6.93 2.08 -3.51
C ALA A 102 6.61 2.90 -4.77
N VAL A 103 7.63 3.31 -5.53
CA VAL A 103 7.42 4.12 -6.75
C VAL A 103 6.85 3.32 -7.91
N SER A 104 7.10 2.01 -7.98
CA SER A 104 6.55 1.12 -9.00
C SER A 104 5.09 0.71 -8.73
N MET A 105 4.63 0.87 -7.49
CA MET A 105 3.32 0.39 -7.07
C MET A 105 2.17 1.11 -7.77
N HIS A 106 2.35 2.35 -8.23
CA HIS A 106 1.33 3.08 -8.99
C HIS A 106 0.80 2.29 -10.20
N GLU A 107 1.68 1.62 -10.94
CA GLU A 107 1.29 0.86 -12.15
C GLU A 107 0.41 -0.35 -11.82
N VAL A 108 0.57 -0.92 -10.62
CA VAL A 108 -0.20 -2.08 -10.15
C VAL A 108 -1.68 -1.72 -9.99
N PHE A 109 -1.97 -0.48 -9.61
CA PHE A 109 -3.33 0.03 -9.43
C PHE A 109 -3.88 0.67 -10.72
N HIS A 110 -3.12 0.75 -11.81
CA HIS A 110 -3.64 1.29 -13.06
C HIS A 110 -4.64 0.31 -13.72
N SER A 111 -5.74 0.85 -14.25
CA SER A 111 -6.70 0.07 -15.03
C SER A 111 -7.14 0.84 -16.28
N PRO A 112 -7.02 0.27 -17.49
CA PRO A 112 -7.50 0.90 -18.72
C PRO A 112 -9.03 0.88 -18.84
N ASN A 113 -9.73 0.09 -18.02
CA ASN A 113 -11.19 0.00 -18.04
C ASN A 113 -11.81 1.22 -17.34
N LYS A 114 -12.46 2.09 -18.13
CA LYS A 114 -13.11 3.33 -17.67
C LYS A 114 -14.20 3.14 -16.63
N ALA A 115 -14.88 1.98 -16.60
CA ALA A 115 -15.90 1.70 -15.60
C ALA A 115 -15.35 1.62 -14.16
N ILE A 116 -14.06 1.30 -14.02
CA ILE A 116 -13.40 1.08 -12.72
C ILE A 116 -12.17 1.96 -12.49
N GLU A 117 -11.74 2.76 -13.48
CA GLU A 117 -10.57 3.63 -13.42
C GLU A 117 -10.60 4.53 -12.17
N LEU A 118 -11.67 5.28 -11.96
CA LEU A 118 -11.83 6.14 -10.76
C LEU A 118 -11.87 5.36 -9.45
N ARG A 119 -12.32 4.10 -9.48
CA ARG A 119 -12.32 3.24 -8.28
C ARG A 119 -10.92 2.77 -7.95
N MET A 120 -10.13 2.40 -8.95
CA MET A 120 -8.73 2.03 -8.80
C MET A 120 -7.87 3.23 -8.36
N GLU A 121 -8.09 4.41 -8.94
CA GLU A 121 -7.38 5.63 -8.55
C GLU A 121 -7.65 5.99 -7.08
N ARG A 122 -8.91 5.91 -6.63
CA ARG A 122 -9.23 6.11 -5.20
C ARG A 122 -8.56 5.08 -4.30
N LEU A 123 -8.51 3.82 -4.73
CA LEU A 123 -7.81 2.77 -4.00
C LEU A 123 -6.31 3.06 -3.89
N TRP A 124 -5.69 3.52 -4.97
CA TRP A 124 -4.29 3.94 -4.98
C TRP A 124 -4.06 5.12 -4.04
N MET A 125 -4.83 6.20 -4.17
CA MET A 125 -4.71 7.39 -3.31
C MET A 125 -4.86 7.05 -1.83
N HIS A 126 -5.81 6.17 -1.48
CA HIS A 126 -5.98 5.69 -0.12
C HIS A 126 -4.76 4.89 0.36
N SER A 127 -4.26 3.97 -0.46
CA SER A 127 -3.06 3.17 -0.12
C SER A 127 -1.82 4.04 0.05
N VAL A 128 -1.67 5.09 -0.77
CA VAL A 128 -0.60 6.09 -0.64
C VAL A 128 -0.70 6.82 0.70
N LYS A 129 -1.88 7.32 1.08
CA LYS A 129 -2.08 7.99 2.38
C LYS A 129 -1.69 7.09 3.55
N ILE A 130 -2.08 5.82 3.51
CA ILE A 130 -1.73 4.85 4.56
C ILE A 130 -0.23 4.62 4.58
N GLY A 131 0.38 4.35 3.43
CA GLY A 131 1.82 4.11 3.32
C GLY A 131 2.65 5.29 3.82
N SER A 132 2.35 6.51 3.37
CA SER A 132 3.10 7.71 3.78
C SER A 132 2.94 8.01 5.27
N THR A 133 1.75 7.75 5.83
CA THR A 133 1.49 7.88 7.26
C THR A 133 2.25 6.81 8.05
N ALA A 134 2.21 5.54 7.63
CA ALA A 134 2.96 4.45 8.25
C ALA A 134 4.48 4.71 8.24
N ALA A 135 5.01 5.23 7.13
CA ALA A 135 6.42 5.62 7.03
C ALA A 135 6.80 6.74 8.00
N THR A 136 5.90 7.72 8.17
CA THR A 136 6.12 8.85 9.08
C THR A 136 6.04 8.39 10.54
N LEU A 137 5.08 7.52 10.87
CA LEU A 137 4.97 6.89 12.19
C LEU A 137 6.23 6.07 12.50
N ALA A 138 6.69 5.25 11.55
CA ALA A 138 7.89 4.45 11.70
C ALA A 138 9.11 5.31 12.03
N LYS A 139 9.30 6.41 11.29
CA LYS A 139 10.40 7.35 11.48
C LYS A 139 10.36 8.08 12.83
N THR A 140 9.17 8.29 13.39
CA THR A 140 8.98 9.18 14.55
C THR A 140 8.90 8.41 15.86
N TYR A 141 8.28 7.22 15.85
CA TYR A 141 7.88 6.50 17.06
C TYR A 141 8.51 5.11 17.19
N THR A 142 9.28 4.64 16.20
CA THR A 142 9.81 3.26 16.20
C THR A 142 11.22 3.17 15.62
N ASP A 143 11.84 2.00 15.75
CA ASP A 143 13.09 1.66 15.05
C ASP A 143 12.86 0.92 13.72
N LEU A 144 11.61 0.74 13.28
CA LEU A 144 11.28 0.06 12.02
C LEU A 144 11.69 0.91 10.81
N ASP A 145 12.14 0.27 9.74
CA ASP A 145 12.56 0.98 8.53
C ASP A 145 11.37 1.70 7.86
N PRO A 146 11.43 3.05 7.70
CA PRO A 146 10.32 3.82 7.13
C PRO A 146 9.93 3.43 5.70
N ASN A 147 10.86 2.95 4.87
CA ASN A 147 10.52 2.51 3.51
C ASN A 147 9.75 1.20 3.53
N THR A 148 10.13 0.30 4.44
CA THR A 148 9.43 -0.96 4.62
C THR A 148 8.02 -0.71 5.13
N ALA A 149 7.83 0.23 6.07
CA ALA A 149 6.52 0.70 6.50
C ALA A 149 5.70 1.37 5.38
N LEU A 150 6.35 2.19 4.53
CA LEU A 150 5.73 2.78 3.34
C LEU A 150 5.14 1.69 2.43
N VAL A 151 5.98 0.72 2.06
CA VAL A 151 5.58 -0.39 1.19
C VAL A 151 4.46 -1.20 1.84
N ALA A 152 4.57 -1.50 3.14
CA ALA A 152 3.55 -2.21 3.88
C ALA A 152 2.18 -1.53 3.79
N GLY A 153 2.11 -0.21 3.99
CA GLY A 153 0.86 0.54 3.86
C GLY A 153 0.34 0.61 2.42
N LEU A 154 1.23 0.76 1.42
CA LEU A 154 0.85 0.76 0.00
C LEU A 154 0.21 -0.55 -0.46
N VAL A 155 0.65 -1.68 0.09
CA VAL A 155 0.21 -3.00 -0.38
C VAL A 155 -0.89 -3.63 0.46
N GLN A 156 -1.24 -3.04 1.61
CA GLN A 156 -2.20 -3.64 2.56
C GLN A 156 -3.56 -3.96 1.92
N ASN A 157 -3.98 -3.13 0.96
CA ASN A 157 -5.24 -3.26 0.23
C ASN A 157 -5.12 -3.89 -1.16
N VAL A 158 -3.97 -4.47 -1.55
CA VAL A 158 -3.75 -4.97 -2.91
C VAL A 158 -4.74 -6.06 -3.34
N GLY A 159 -5.30 -6.81 -2.37
CA GLY A 159 -6.35 -7.80 -2.62
C GLY A 159 -7.66 -7.24 -3.15
N GLN A 160 -7.86 -5.93 -3.06
CA GLN A 160 -9.02 -5.23 -3.64
C GLN A 160 -8.95 -5.16 -5.17
N ILE A 161 -7.75 -5.16 -5.76
CA ILE A 161 -7.53 -5.03 -7.21
C ILE A 161 -8.27 -6.12 -8.00
N PRO A 162 -8.05 -7.42 -7.79
CA PRO A 162 -8.75 -8.46 -8.55
C PRO A 162 -10.28 -8.44 -8.34
N ILE A 163 -10.75 -7.99 -7.18
CA ILE A 163 -12.18 -7.85 -6.89
C ILE A 163 -12.77 -6.72 -7.73
N ILE A 164 -12.12 -5.55 -7.77
CA ILE A 164 -12.54 -4.39 -8.57
C ILE A 164 -12.50 -4.73 -10.06
N THR A 165 -11.42 -5.38 -10.51
CA THR A 165 -11.29 -5.84 -11.90
C THR A 165 -12.46 -6.74 -12.29
N LYS A 166 -12.79 -7.72 -11.44
CA LYS A 166 -13.93 -8.62 -11.72
C LYS A 166 -15.28 -7.92 -11.60
N ALA A 167 -15.41 -6.93 -10.72
CA ALA A 167 -16.64 -6.17 -10.56
C ALA A 167 -17.04 -5.40 -11.83
N ALA A 168 -16.09 -5.09 -12.71
CA ALA A 168 -16.38 -4.47 -14.01
C ALA A 168 -17.31 -5.31 -14.90
N ASP A 169 -17.37 -6.63 -14.70
CA ASP A 169 -18.28 -7.52 -15.43
C ASP A 169 -19.72 -7.48 -14.90
N TYR A 170 -19.98 -6.76 -13.80
CA TYR A 170 -21.25 -6.74 -13.08
C TYR A 170 -21.76 -5.30 -12.94
N PRO A 171 -22.71 -4.84 -13.79
CA PRO A 171 -23.27 -3.49 -13.72
C PRO A 171 -23.78 -3.13 -12.31
N GLU A 172 -24.43 -4.09 -11.65
CA GLU A 172 -24.89 -4.00 -10.26
C GLU A 172 -23.81 -3.55 -9.26
N LEU A 173 -22.56 -3.96 -9.47
CA LEU A 173 -21.42 -3.60 -8.61
C LEU A 173 -20.77 -2.28 -9.02
N VAL A 174 -20.80 -1.95 -10.31
CA VAL A 174 -20.29 -0.67 -10.83
C VAL A 174 -21.21 0.48 -10.36
N GLU A 175 -22.52 0.27 -10.41
CA GLU A 175 -23.52 1.27 -10.03
C GLU A 175 -23.71 1.38 -8.51
N ASN A 176 -23.53 0.29 -7.76
CA ASN A 176 -23.70 0.26 -6.31
C ASN A 176 -22.37 0.15 -5.54
N SER A 177 -21.73 1.29 -5.31
CA SER A 177 -20.46 1.36 -4.55
C SER A 177 -20.56 0.71 -3.17
N LYS A 178 -21.70 0.85 -2.46
CA LYS A 178 -21.87 0.27 -1.11
C LYS A 178 -21.85 -1.25 -1.14
N LEU A 179 -22.43 -1.87 -2.17
CA LEU A 179 -22.40 -3.32 -2.35
C LEU A 179 -20.98 -3.80 -2.66
N LEU A 180 -20.25 -3.07 -3.53
CA LEU A 180 -18.85 -3.35 -3.82
C LEU A 180 -17.97 -3.22 -2.56
N ASP A 181 -18.15 -2.17 -1.76
CA ASP A 181 -17.43 -1.95 -0.50
C ASP A 181 -17.63 -3.11 0.50
N LYS A 182 -18.85 -3.66 0.57
CA LYS A 182 -19.14 -4.86 1.38
C LYS A 182 -18.43 -6.12 0.86
N LEU A 183 -18.25 -6.27 -0.45
CA LEU A 183 -17.49 -7.39 -1.01
C LEU A 183 -15.99 -7.22 -0.76
N LEU A 184 -15.48 -6.01 -0.96
CA LEU A 184 -14.07 -5.69 -0.74
C LEU A 184 -13.68 -6.00 0.70
N SER A 185 -14.39 -5.45 1.69
CA SER A 185 -14.10 -5.69 3.12
C SER A 185 -14.08 -7.17 3.50
N LYS A 186 -14.91 -8.01 2.87
CA LYS A 186 -14.97 -9.46 3.14
C LYS A 186 -13.91 -10.29 2.43
N LEU A 187 -13.53 -9.92 1.21
CA LEU A 187 -12.74 -10.80 0.34
C LEU A 187 -11.27 -10.37 0.21
N HIS A 188 -10.95 -9.08 0.41
CA HIS A 188 -9.63 -8.55 0.05
C HIS A 188 -8.47 -9.17 0.84
N GLY A 189 -8.61 -9.40 2.16
CA GLY A 189 -7.48 -9.81 3.01
C GLY A 189 -6.80 -11.10 2.54
N LYS A 190 -7.57 -12.16 2.27
CA LYS A 190 -7.02 -13.44 1.80
C LYS A 190 -6.44 -13.34 0.38
N LEU A 191 -7.05 -12.55 -0.50
CA LEU A 191 -6.53 -12.31 -1.84
C LEU A 191 -5.22 -11.52 -1.80
N GLY A 192 -5.15 -10.49 -0.97
CA GLY A 192 -3.94 -9.70 -0.75
C GLY A 192 -2.80 -10.56 -0.23
N GLN A 193 -3.06 -11.38 0.78
CA GLN A 193 -2.07 -12.33 1.30
C GLN A 193 -1.51 -13.25 0.22
N ASN A 194 -2.36 -13.79 -0.65
CA ASN A 194 -1.93 -14.65 -1.75
C ASN A 194 -1.11 -13.89 -2.80
N LEU A 195 -1.51 -12.66 -3.16
CA LEU A 195 -0.79 -11.81 -4.11
C LEU A 195 0.60 -11.43 -3.60
N LEU A 196 0.71 -11.02 -2.34
CA LEU A 196 2.00 -10.65 -1.77
C LEU A 196 2.95 -11.84 -1.66
N ARG A 197 2.43 -13.03 -1.37
CA ARG A 197 3.21 -14.28 -1.42
C ARG A 197 3.66 -14.62 -2.84
N LEU A 198 2.80 -14.43 -3.84
CA LEU A 198 3.14 -14.62 -5.25
C LEU A 198 4.29 -13.70 -5.67
N TRP A 199 4.26 -12.45 -5.21
CA TRP A 199 5.34 -11.48 -5.42
C TRP A 199 6.54 -11.65 -4.48
N ARG A 200 6.55 -12.70 -3.64
CA ARG A 200 7.63 -13.04 -2.71
C ARG A 200 7.99 -11.93 -1.71
N PHE A 201 6.98 -11.18 -1.26
CA PHE A 201 7.16 -10.24 -0.15
C PHE A 201 7.50 -10.97 1.14
N ASP A 202 8.23 -10.26 2.01
CA ASP A 202 8.57 -10.74 3.34
C ASP A 202 7.30 -11.05 4.16
N PRO A 203 7.29 -12.12 4.98
CA PRO A 203 6.14 -12.46 5.83
C PRO A 203 5.60 -11.30 6.68
N ALA A 204 6.45 -10.40 7.15
CA ALA A 204 6.03 -9.21 7.91
C ALA A 204 5.18 -8.25 7.06
N ILE A 205 5.51 -8.07 5.78
CA ILE A 205 4.69 -7.28 4.84
C ILE A 205 3.42 -8.06 4.48
N VAL A 206 3.48 -9.38 4.32
CA VAL A 206 2.29 -10.20 4.04
C VAL A 206 1.27 -10.10 5.19
N ALA A 207 1.73 -10.00 6.44
CA ALA A 207 0.88 -9.93 7.62
C ALA A 207 -0.03 -8.69 7.65
N VAL A 208 0.39 -7.56 7.06
CA VAL A 208 -0.38 -6.30 7.10
C VAL A 208 -1.72 -6.38 6.37
N THR A 209 -1.91 -7.38 5.50
CA THR A 209 -3.20 -7.66 4.84
C THR A 209 -4.29 -8.11 5.82
N ARG A 210 -3.92 -8.43 7.07
CA ARG A 210 -4.83 -8.78 8.16
C ARG A 210 -5.10 -7.63 9.12
N ALA A 211 -4.41 -6.50 8.95
CA ALA A 211 -4.46 -5.35 9.86
C ALA A 211 -5.89 -4.93 10.22
N GLN A 212 -6.80 -4.90 9.25
CA GLN A 212 -8.20 -4.52 9.49
C GLN A 212 -9.02 -5.59 10.21
N GLN A 213 -8.73 -6.87 9.99
CA GLN A 213 -9.49 -7.99 10.57
C GLN A 213 -9.07 -8.28 12.01
N GLU A 214 -7.82 -7.98 12.35
CA GLU A 214 -7.20 -8.26 13.64
C GLU A 214 -7.08 -7.00 14.51
N LEU A 215 -7.93 -5.99 14.26
CA LEU A 215 -7.80 -4.64 14.84
C LEU A 215 -7.77 -4.60 16.38
N TYR A 216 -8.50 -5.51 17.03
CA TYR A 216 -8.60 -5.59 18.48
C TYR A 216 -7.85 -6.82 19.05
N SER A 217 -6.95 -7.42 18.28
CA SER A 217 -6.20 -8.58 18.75
C SER A 217 -5.11 -8.13 19.72
N GLU A 218 -5.16 -8.66 20.95
CA GLU A 218 -4.14 -8.41 21.96
C GLU A 218 -2.84 -9.12 21.59
N ARG A 219 -1.74 -8.37 21.61
CA ARG A 219 -0.38 -8.82 21.22
C ARG A 219 0.65 -8.23 22.19
N ASP A 220 0.30 -8.23 23.47
CA ASP A 220 0.95 -7.39 24.49
C ASP A 220 2.42 -7.79 24.77
N ASP A 221 2.78 -9.05 24.53
CA ASP A 221 4.14 -9.57 24.70
C ASP A 221 5.01 -9.50 23.43
N GLU A 222 4.45 -9.03 22.30
CA GLU A 222 5.16 -8.94 21.03
C GLU A 222 5.77 -7.54 20.81
N PRO A 223 6.96 -7.43 20.18
CA PRO A 223 7.50 -6.13 19.79
C PRO A 223 6.59 -5.45 18.74
N VAL A 224 6.60 -4.12 18.73
CA VAL A 224 5.90 -3.31 17.71
C VAL A 224 6.31 -3.76 16.31
N ASP A 225 5.33 -3.95 15.43
CA ASP A 225 5.55 -4.46 14.08
C ASP A 225 4.91 -3.58 12.98
N LEU A 226 5.03 -4.02 11.73
CA LEU A 226 4.44 -3.35 10.57
C LEU A 226 2.90 -3.36 10.61
N VAL A 227 2.29 -4.35 11.26
CA VAL A 227 0.83 -4.43 11.39
C VAL A 227 0.34 -3.29 12.29
N ASP A 228 1.02 -3.00 13.41
CA ASP A 228 0.68 -1.88 14.28
C ASP A 228 0.74 -0.54 13.55
N LEU A 229 1.83 -0.31 12.82
CA LEU A 229 2.01 0.91 12.02
C LEU A 229 0.92 1.08 10.97
N VAL A 230 0.58 0.01 10.25
CA VAL A 230 -0.45 0.06 9.19
C VAL A 230 -1.86 0.20 9.79
N GLN A 231 -2.15 -0.43 10.93
CA GLN A 231 -3.42 -0.26 11.65
C GLN A 231 -3.60 1.20 12.09
N ALA A 232 -2.61 1.76 12.78
CA ALA A 232 -2.63 3.15 13.21
C ALA A 232 -2.76 4.09 12.01
N ALA A 233 -1.92 3.93 10.98
CA ALA A 233 -1.98 4.74 9.77
C ALA A 233 -3.35 4.68 9.08
N ASN A 234 -3.95 3.49 8.94
CA ASN A 234 -5.26 3.34 8.34
C ASN A 234 -6.34 4.13 9.10
N ILE A 235 -6.38 4.00 10.43
CA ILE A 235 -7.33 4.73 11.28
C ILE A 235 -7.14 6.24 11.17
N LEU A 236 -5.89 6.70 11.24
CA LEU A 236 -5.54 8.12 11.13
C LEU A 236 -5.98 8.72 9.79
N THR A 237 -5.91 7.94 8.70
CA THR A 237 -6.31 8.42 7.36
C THR A 237 -7.81 8.39 7.09
N GLN A 238 -8.59 7.63 7.86
CA GLN A 238 -10.05 7.53 7.67
C GLN A 238 -10.79 8.78 8.17
N GLU A 239 -10.28 9.44 9.21
CA GLU A 239 -10.89 10.65 9.77
C GLU A 239 -10.75 11.89 8.88
N GLU A 240 -9.91 11.84 7.84
CA GLU A 240 -9.88 12.88 6.80
C GLU A 240 -11.04 12.78 5.80
N SER A 241 -11.84 11.70 5.85
CA SER A 241 -12.95 11.50 4.91
C SER A 241 -14.28 11.89 5.54
N ASP A 242 -15.03 12.79 4.88
CA ASP A 242 -16.33 13.36 5.30
C ASP A 242 -17.48 12.34 5.47
N GLN A 243 -17.20 11.03 5.56
CA GLN A 243 -18.23 10.01 5.74
C GLN A 243 -18.23 9.45 7.16
N PRO A 244 -19.38 9.47 7.86
CA PRO A 244 -19.50 8.86 9.18
C PRO A 244 -19.51 7.34 9.05
N GLN A 245 -18.32 6.74 8.97
CA GLN A 245 -18.14 5.34 9.34
C GLN A 245 -18.05 5.28 10.87
N THR A 246 -18.56 4.21 11.46
CA THR A 246 -18.53 3.96 12.92
C THR A 246 -17.17 4.35 13.48
N ALA A 247 -17.12 5.42 14.28
CA ALA A 247 -15.88 5.94 14.84
C ALA A 247 -15.15 4.80 15.54
N ILE A 248 -14.00 4.41 15.01
CA ILE A 248 -13.16 3.40 15.63
C ILE A 248 -12.63 4.02 16.92
N ASP A 249 -12.94 3.37 18.04
CA ASP A 249 -12.43 3.79 19.35
C ASP A 249 -10.94 3.47 19.44
N ARG A 250 -10.09 4.49 19.27
CA ARG A 250 -8.62 4.40 19.23
C ARG A 250 -8.04 3.87 20.53
N ASP A 251 -8.65 4.25 21.65
CA ASP A 251 -8.19 3.85 22.98
C ASP A 251 -8.31 2.34 23.19
N ARG A 252 -9.13 1.69 22.36
CA ARG A 252 -9.32 0.24 22.36
C ARG A 252 -8.47 -0.50 21.33
N VAL A 253 -7.75 0.20 20.44
CA VAL A 253 -6.90 -0.42 19.43
C VAL A 253 -5.50 -0.61 20.00
N PRO A 254 -5.03 -1.85 20.26
CA PRO A 254 -3.74 -2.09 20.93
C PRO A 254 -2.55 -1.45 20.21
N ALA A 255 -2.59 -1.34 18.88
CA ALA A 255 -1.53 -0.70 18.11
C ALA A 255 -1.22 0.75 18.55
N PHE A 256 -2.22 1.54 18.95
CA PHE A 256 -1.99 2.92 19.40
C PHE A 256 -1.23 2.95 20.73
N ALA A 257 -1.62 2.11 21.67
CA ALA A 257 -0.94 1.97 22.96
C ALA A 257 0.49 1.42 22.79
N ARG A 258 0.66 0.38 21.95
CA ARG A 258 1.95 -0.25 21.67
C ARG A 258 2.94 0.71 20.98
N LEU A 259 2.44 1.57 20.09
CA LEU A 259 3.23 2.63 19.44
C LEU A 259 3.53 3.83 20.35
N GLY A 260 2.91 3.89 21.55
CA GLY A 260 3.03 5.03 22.44
C GLY A 260 2.48 6.33 21.84
N LEU A 261 1.49 6.23 20.93
CA LEU A 261 0.91 7.41 20.29
C LEU A 261 0.10 8.21 21.31
N PRO A 262 0.31 9.53 21.43
CA PRO A 262 -0.48 10.33 22.34
C PRO A 262 -1.94 10.38 21.86
N ALA A 263 -2.89 10.55 22.79
CA ALA A 263 -4.32 10.61 22.48
C ALA A 263 -4.68 11.74 21.49
N ASP A 264 -3.83 12.77 21.42
CA ASP A 264 -3.92 13.90 20.50
C ASP A 264 -2.96 13.80 19.29
N ALA A 265 -2.43 12.62 18.99
CA ALA A 265 -1.52 12.37 17.85
C ALA A 265 -2.07 12.88 16.51
N VAL A 266 -3.40 13.07 16.42
CA VAL A 266 -4.11 13.68 15.28
C VAL A 266 -4.21 15.19 15.36
N SER A 267 -4.35 15.76 16.56
CA SER A 267 -4.38 17.21 16.76
C SER A 267 -2.98 17.84 16.67
N GLN A 268 -1.91 17.09 16.99
CA GLN A 268 -0.52 17.50 16.76
C GLN A 268 -0.04 17.23 15.31
N SER A 269 -0.91 16.71 14.44
CA SER A 269 -0.52 16.09 13.17
C SER A 269 -0.42 17.00 11.96
N ALA A 270 -0.61 18.32 12.03
CA ALA A 270 -0.53 19.15 10.83
C ALA A 270 0.82 18.98 10.10
N ALA A 271 1.94 19.02 10.83
CA ALA A 271 3.27 18.79 10.27
C ALA A 271 3.52 17.33 9.83
N MET A 272 2.92 16.37 10.54
CA MET A 272 3.03 14.94 10.23
C MET A 272 2.25 14.59 8.96
N LEU A 273 1.05 15.15 8.81
CA LEU A 273 0.17 15.04 7.66
C LEU A 273 0.74 15.81 6.46
N GLU A 274 1.29 17.01 6.65
CA GLU A 274 2.02 17.73 5.60
C GLU A 274 3.23 16.92 5.11
N SER A 275 4.01 16.34 6.04
CA SER A 275 5.13 15.45 5.70
C SER A 275 4.64 14.21 4.94
N SER A 276 3.57 13.57 5.40
CA SER A 276 2.94 12.41 4.75
C SER A 276 2.43 12.75 3.34
N ALA A 277 1.72 13.87 3.18
CA ALA A 277 1.21 14.37 1.91
C ALA A 277 2.35 14.70 0.93
N ALA A 278 3.44 15.30 1.41
CA ALA A 278 4.61 15.58 0.57
C ALA A 278 5.36 14.30 0.15
N VAL A 279 5.43 13.28 1.01
CA VAL A 279 5.94 11.94 0.64
C VAL A 279 5.01 11.29 -0.39
N ALA A 280 3.69 11.39 -0.19
CA ALA A 280 2.69 10.91 -1.14
C ALA A 280 2.86 11.56 -2.52
N THR A 281 2.93 12.90 -2.61
CA THR A 281 3.16 13.63 -3.86
C THR A 281 4.44 13.19 -4.56
N ALA A 282 5.49 12.83 -3.81
CA ALA A 282 6.75 12.41 -4.39
C ALA A 282 6.70 11.01 -5.06
N LEU A 283 5.65 10.21 -4.81
CA LEU A 283 5.40 8.94 -5.48
C LEU A 283 4.71 9.11 -6.85
N PHE A 284 4.11 10.27 -7.11
CA PHE A 284 3.46 10.63 -8.38
C PHE A 284 4.41 11.38 -9.30
#